data_AF-A0A498HVF5-F1
#
_entry.id   AF-A0A498HVF5-F1
#
_cell.length_a   1.000
_cell.length_b   1.000
_cell.length_c   1.000
_cell.angle_alpha   90.00
_cell.angle_beta   90.00
_cell.angle_gamma   90.00
#
_symmetry.space_group_name_H-M   'P 1'
#
loop_
_entity.id
_entity.type
_entity.pdbx_description
1 polymer ?
#
loop_
_entity_poly.entity_id
_entity_poly.type
_entity_poly.pdbx_seq_one_letter_code
_entity_poly.pdbx_strand_id
1 'polypeptide(L)'
;MANSQANFTIHTHKFSIVELASFIDLTPWHRFGFTATNAAILEAVEGYSVVHIVDLSLTHCMQIPTLVDAIASRQDGMSRNIILEFRVIPSSYTDGFANLIEQLRVQNLVYAESGEALVVNCHMMLHYISEEALTLPAINPNPSSSGSTSSYAFDVASSSSSSSLRTVFLKELGGLDPTIVVLVNEDVDLTSNNLVCRLRSAFNYLWIPYDTVDTFLPRGSKQRQWYEADVCWKIENVIAYEGFQRVERLEPKCRWVQRMRNANFRSVSFGEDAVSEVKAMLDEHAAGWGLKREEEDVVLTLKGHNVVFATAWMPA
;
A
#
# COMPACT_ATOMS: atom_id res chain seq x y z
N MET A 1 16.11 30.33 -26.73
CA MET A 1 14.84 29.82 -27.26
C MET A 1 14.25 28.88 -26.21
N ALA A 2 12.96 29.06 -25.93
CA ALA A 2 12.10 28.46 -24.91
C ALA A 2 12.66 27.32 -24.03
N ASN A 3 12.72 27.63 -22.73
CA ASN A 3 12.73 26.69 -21.61
C ASN A 3 11.42 25.88 -21.65
N SER A 4 11.44 24.64 -22.15
CA SER A 4 10.33 23.72 -21.96
C SER A 4 10.44 23.12 -20.57
N GLN A 5 9.92 23.83 -19.55
CA GLN A 5 9.42 23.17 -18.35
C GLN A 5 8.25 22.31 -18.81
N ALA A 6 8.54 21.08 -19.23
CA ALA A 6 7.49 20.07 -19.38
C ALA A 6 6.91 19.86 -17.98
N ASN A 7 5.63 20.17 -17.82
CA ASN A 7 4.86 19.72 -16.67
C ASN A 7 4.90 18.18 -16.70
N PHE A 8 5.79 17.58 -15.93
CA PHE A 8 5.93 16.14 -15.80
C PHE A 8 4.85 15.61 -14.86
N THR A 9 3.60 15.74 -15.27
CA THR A 9 2.49 15.07 -14.59
C THR A 9 2.57 13.60 -14.95
N ILE A 10 3.03 12.76 -14.03
CA ILE A 10 2.98 11.31 -14.18
C ILE A 10 1.50 10.93 -14.12
N HIS A 11 0.92 10.64 -15.28
CA HIS A 11 -0.43 10.12 -15.35
C HIS A 11 -0.39 8.66 -14.90
N THR A 12 -0.77 8.41 -13.65
CA THR A 12 -1.14 7.04 -13.25
C THR A 12 -2.41 6.67 -13.99
N HIS A 13 -2.43 5.51 -14.65
CA HIS A 13 -3.68 4.97 -15.15
C HIS A 13 -4.56 4.68 -13.93
N LYS A 14 -5.78 5.21 -13.95
CA LYS A 14 -6.72 5.07 -12.84
C LYS A 14 -8.02 4.53 -13.42
N PHE A 15 -8.42 3.36 -12.92
CA PHE A 15 -9.79 2.92 -13.07
C PHE A 15 -10.74 4.00 -12.55
N SER A 16 -11.84 4.21 -13.27
CA SER A 16 -13.01 4.83 -12.65
C SER A 16 -13.48 3.96 -11.48
N ILE A 17 -14.24 4.55 -10.55
CA ILE A 17 -14.78 3.84 -9.38
C ILE A 17 -15.57 2.59 -9.82
N VAL A 18 -16.32 2.67 -10.92
CA VAL A 18 -17.12 1.55 -11.43
C VAL A 18 -16.25 0.44 -12.01
N GLU A 19 -15.20 0.81 -12.76
CA GLU A 19 -14.25 -0.17 -13.29
C GLU A 19 -13.48 -0.88 -12.17
N LEU A 20 -13.05 -0.12 -11.15
CA LEU A 20 -12.35 -0.70 -10.00
C LEU A 20 -13.24 -1.63 -9.18
N ALA A 21 -14.50 -1.25 -8.93
CA ALA A 21 -15.46 -2.11 -8.25
C ALA A 21 -15.65 -3.43 -9.02
N SER A 22 -15.80 -3.35 -10.35
CA SER A 22 -15.87 -4.53 -11.19
C SER A 22 -14.62 -5.42 -11.09
N PHE A 23 -13.45 -4.85 -10.79
CA PHE A 23 -12.19 -5.61 -10.69
C PHE A 23 -12.11 -6.39 -9.40
N ILE A 24 -12.48 -5.72 -8.32
CA ILE A 24 -12.52 -6.25 -6.98
C ILE A 24 -13.53 -7.40 -6.94
N ASP A 25 -14.67 -7.27 -7.59
CA ASP A 25 -15.69 -8.34 -7.64
C ASP A 25 -15.24 -9.54 -8.48
N LEU A 26 -14.46 -9.31 -9.53
CA LEU A 26 -14.09 -10.35 -10.49
C LEU A 26 -12.89 -11.18 -10.04
N THR A 27 -11.97 -10.58 -9.27
CA THR A 27 -10.68 -11.19 -8.94
C THR A 27 -10.41 -11.13 -7.45
N PRO A 28 -9.75 -12.16 -6.87
CA PRO A 28 -9.41 -12.13 -5.46
C PRO A 28 -8.26 -11.17 -5.16
N TRP A 29 -7.72 -10.45 -6.14
CA TRP A 29 -6.49 -9.64 -6.02
C TRP A 29 -6.57 -8.63 -4.87
N HIS A 30 -7.65 -7.85 -4.84
CA HIS A 30 -7.91 -6.89 -3.77
C HIS A 30 -8.68 -7.52 -2.61
N ARG A 31 -9.64 -8.41 -2.88
CA ARG A 31 -10.46 -9.07 -1.84
C ARG A 31 -9.58 -9.86 -0.86
N PHE A 32 -8.53 -10.53 -1.34
CA PHE A 32 -7.52 -11.17 -0.50
C PHE A 32 -6.92 -10.21 0.52
N GLY A 33 -6.43 -9.05 0.06
CA GLY A 33 -5.85 -8.04 0.91
C GLY A 33 -6.85 -7.47 1.91
N PHE A 34 -8.09 -7.23 1.47
CA PHE A 34 -9.17 -6.73 2.31
C PHE A 34 -9.51 -7.73 3.43
N THR A 35 -9.72 -9.00 3.09
CA THR A 35 -10.06 -10.04 4.07
C THR A 35 -8.92 -10.25 5.07
N ALA A 36 -7.68 -10.41 4.60
CA ALA A 36 -6.53 -10.58 5.49
C ALA A 36 -6.34 -9.37 6.41
N THR A 37 -6.46 -8.16 5.87
CA THR A 37 -6.32 -6.92 6.65
C THR A 37 -7.45 -6.77 7.66
N ASN A 38 -8.70 -7.02 7.27
CA ASN A 38 -9.83 -6.92 8.19
C ASN A 38 -9.67 -7.88 9.37
N ALA A 39 -9.28 -9.13 9.11
CA ALA A 39 -9.04 -10.11 10.17
C ALA A 39 -7.93 -9.65 11.14
N ALA A 40 -6.81 -9.15 10.61
CA ALA A 40 -5.72 -8.62 11.44
C ALA A 40 -6.14 -7.38 12.25
N ILE A 41 -6.94 -6.48 11.67
CA ILE A 41 -7.50 -5.32 12.38
C ILE A 41 -8.41 -5.78 13.50
N LEU A 42 -9.33 -6.71 13.24
CA LEU A 42 -10.29 -7.20 14.24
C LEU A 42 -9.57 -7.77 15.47
N GLU A 43 -8.55 -8.60 15.26
CA GLU A 43 -7.75 -9.14 16.36
C GLU A 43 -7.02 -8.03 17.13
N ALA A 44 -6.38 -7.08 16.43
CA ALA A 44 -5.54 -6.05 17.05
C ALA A 44 -6.32 -4.99 17.83
N VAL A 45 -7.55 -4.68 17.41
CA VAL A 45 -8.38 -3.63 18.04
C VAL A 45 -9.34 -4.17 19.09
N GLU A 46 -9.23 -5.45 19.44
CA GLU A 46 -9.99 -6.04 20.53
C GLU A 46 -9.69 -5.32 21.85
N GLY A 47 -10.74 -4.94 22.59
CA GLY A 47 -10.60 -4.23 23.85
C GLY A 47 -10.54 -2.70 23.73
N TYR A 48 -10.41 -2.15 22.52
CA TYR A 48 -10.39 -0.71 22.30
C TYR A 48 -11.81 -0.16 22.06
N SER A 49 -12.11 1.01 22.64
CA SER A 49 -13.40 1.69 22.48
C SER A 49 -13.46 2.60 21.26
N VAL A 50 -12.30 3.03 20.76
CA VAL A 50 -12.15 3.93 19.61
C VAL A 50 -11.07 3.37 18.71
N VAL A 51 -11.33 3.32 17.40
CA VAL A 51 -10.37 2.83 16.39
C VAL A 51 -10.20 3.89 15.32
N HIS A 52 -8.98 4.40 15.19
CA HIS A 52 -8.57 5.32 14.14
C HIS A 52 -7.92 4.53 13.01
N ILE A 53 -8.43 4.67 11.78
CA ILE A 53 -7.90 3.94 10.62
C ILE A 53 -7.30 4.95 9.63
N VAL A 54 -6.00 4.85 9.41
CA VAL A 54 -5.29 5.53 8.32
C VAL A 54 -5.21 4.58 7.13
N ASP A 55 -6.02 4.84 6.10
CA ASP A 55 -6.07 4.03 4.87
C ASP A 55 -5.16 4.62 3.78
N LEU A 56 -4.04 3.95 3.52
CA LEU A 56 -3.13 4.23 2.41
C LEU A 56 -3.43 3.26 1.27
N SER A 57 -4.47 3.59 0.50
CA SER A 57 -4.93 2.77 -0.62
C SER A 57 -5.32 3.61 -1.84
N LEU A 58 -5.39 2.94 -2.99
CA LEU A 58 -6.01 3.48 -4.22
C LEU A 58 -7.39 2.85 -4.48
N THR A 59 -7.97 2.17 -3.49
CA THR A 59 -9.19 1.36 -3.65
C THR A 59 -10.47 2.10 -3.29
N HIS A 60 -10.42 3.44 -3.16
CA HIS A 60 -11.57 4.28 -2.83
C HIS A 60 -12.34 3.79 -1.59
N CYS A 61 -11.60 3.34 -0.55
CA CYS A 61 -12.15 2.83 0.70
C CYS A 61 -13.10 1.62 0.54
N MET A 62 -13.05 0.88 -0.58
CA MET A 62 -13.95 -0.27 -0.82
C MET A 62 -13.73 -1.44 0.16
N GLN A 63 -12.63 -1.44 0.93
CA GLN A 63 -12.41 -2.35 2.05
C GLN A 63 -13.27 -2.01 3.28
N ILE A 64 -13.55 -0.72 3.51
CA ILE A 64 -14.15 -0.25 4.76
C ILE A 64 -15.54 -0.85 5.00
N PRO A 65 -16.46 -0.96 4.01
CA PRO A 65 -17.77 -1.57 4.24
C PRO A 65 -17.69 -3.01 4.77
N THR A 66 -16.75 -3.82 4.27
CA THR A 66 -16.59 -5.21 4.74
C THR A 66 -15.94 -5.28 6.12
N LEU A 67 -15.09 -4.31 6.48
CA LEU A 67 -14.57 -4.18 7.84
C LEU A 67 -15.69 -3.81 8.83
N VAL A 68 -16.56 -2.87 8.46
CA VAL A 68 -17.71 -2.47 9.29
C VAL A 68 -18.65 -3.64 9.53
N ASP A 69 -18.94 -4.42 8.50
CA ASP A 69 -19.78 -5.63 8.61
C ASP A 69 -19.13 -6.68 9.53
N ALA A 70 -17.83 -6.89 9.41
CA ALA A 70 -17.10 -7.83 10.26
C ALA A 70 -17.04 -7.37 11.73
N ILE A 71 -16.86 -6.07 11.99
CA ILE A 71 -16.94 -5.49 13.35
C ILE A 71 -18.35 -5.67 13.92
N ALA A 72 -19.40 -5.40 13.13
CA ALA A 72 -20.80 -5.51 13.57
C ALA A 72 -21.20 -6.96 13.87
N SER A 73 -20.61 -7.93 13.16
CA SER A 73 -20.92 -9.36 13.28
C SER A 73 -20.24 -10.05 14.47
N ARG A 74 -19.31 -9.39 15.18
CA ARG A 74 -18.67 -9.97 16.37
C ARG A 74 -19.70 -10.23 17.48
N GLN A 75 -19.73 -11.47 17.97
CA GLN A 75 -20.67 -11.94 18.99
C GLN A 75 -20.35 -11.44 20.41
N ASP A 76 -19.16 -10.86 20.63
CA ASP A 76 -18.60 -10.57 21.96
C ASP A 76 -19.13 -9.30 22.64
N GLY A 77 -20.28 -8.78 22.21
CA GLY A 77 -20.96 -7.66 22.88
C GLY A 77 -20.30 -6.28 22.75
N MET A 78 -19.04 -6.19 22.30
CA MET A 78 -18.34 -4.93 21.96
C MET A 78 -18.91 -4.23 20.72
N SER A 79 -19.63 -4.96 19.86
CA SER A 79 -20.25 -4.46 18.62
C SER A 79 -21.39 -3.45 18.84
N ARG A 80 -21.72 -3.10 20.09
CA ARG A 80 -22.94 -2.33 20.39
C ARG A 80 -22.79 -0.80 20.45
N ASN A 81 -21.60 -0.20 20.44
CA ASN A 81 -21.47 1.28 20.51
C ASN A 81 -20.18 1.84 19.86
N ILE A 82 -19.70 1.28 18.75
CA ILE A 82 -18.52 1.84 18.05
C ILE A 82 -18.98 3.01 17.16
N ILE A 83 -18.48 4.20 17.45
CA ILE A 83 -18.66 5.37 16.57
C ILE A 83 -17.53 5.34 15.53
N LEU A 84 -17.89 5.36 14.25
CA LEU A 84 -16.94 5.43 13.15
C LEU A 84 -16.95 6.86 12.57
N GLU A 85 -15.85 7.59 12.76
CA GLU A 85 -15.62 8.88 12.12
C GLU A 85 -14.66 8.71 10.93
N PHE A 86 -15.06 9.17 9.75
CA PHE A 86 -14.23 9.15 8.57
C PHE A 86 -13.68 10.55 8.27
N ARG A 87 -12.35 10.65 8.21
CA ARG A 87 -11.64 11.89 7.89
C ARG A 87 -10.73 11.66 6.69
N VAL A 88 -10.89 12.52 5.68
CA VAL A 88 -9.99 12.52 4.52
C VAL A 88 -8.86 13.50 4.77
N ILE A 89 -7.63 12.96 4.82
CA ILE A 89 -6.40 13.76 4.89
C ILE A 89 -5.79 13.84 3.49
N PRO A 90 -5.65 15.04 2.90
CA PRO A 90 -4.90 15.20 1.65
C PRO A 90 -3.45 14.76 1.85
N SER A 91 -3.00 13.81 1.05
CA SER A 91 -1.65 13.25 1.12
C SER A 91 -1.12 12.94 -0.27
N SER A 92 0.21 12.82 -0.39
CA SER A 92 0.87 12.44 -1.63
C SER A 92 1.95 11.41 -1.33
N TYR A 93 2.19 10.49 -2.25
CA TYR A 93 3.35 9.60 -2.17
C TYR A 93 4.66 10.31 -2.60
N THR A 94 4.55 11.45 -3.31
CA THR A 94 5.71 12.15 -3.90
C THR A 94 6.63 12.79 -2.86
N ASP A 95 6.09 13.14 -1.70
CA ASP A 95 6.85 13.63 -0.53
C ASP A 95 7.10 12.52 0.51
N GLY A 96 6.86 11.25 0.14
CA GLY A 96 6.96 10.11 1.05
C GLY A 96 5.91 10.12 2.17
N PHE A 97 4.75 10.76 1.95
CA PHE A 97 3.69 10.96 2.93
C PHE A 97 4.09 11.83 4.13
N ALA A 98 5.13 12.66 3.99
CA ALA A 98 5.58 13.54 5.08
C ALA A 98 4.47 14.44 5.64
N ASN A 99 3.68 15.06 4.76
CA ASN A 99 2.55 15.91 5.16
C ASN A 99 1.47 15.12 5.93
N LEU A 100 1.23 13.86 5.58
CA LEU A 100 0.29 13.01 6.31
C LEU A 100 0.80 12.75 7.72
N ILE A 101 2.06 12.33 7.86
CA ILE A 101 2.69 12.08 9.16
C ILE A 101 2.59 13.32 10.05
N GLU A 102 2.89 14.51 9.51
CA GLU A 102 2.78 15.76 10.26
C GLU A 102 1.34 16.02 10.74
N GLN A 103 0.34 15.83 9.86
CA GLN A 103 -1.06 16.01 10.24
C GLN A 103 -1.53 15.02 11.30
N LEU A 104 -1.12 13.75 11.22
CA LEU A 104 -1.43 12.75 12.24
C LEU A 104 -0.85 13.15 13.61
N ARG A 105 0.38 13.68 13.64
CA ARG A 105 1.02 14.22 14.85
C ARG A 105 0.28 15.41 15.44
N VAL A 106 -0.09 16.38 14.61
CA VAL A 106 -0.78 17.61 15.05
C VAL A 106 -2.18 17.31 15.57
N GLN A 107 -2.87 16.32 15.00
CA GLN A 107 -4.23 15.94 15.39
C GLN A 107 -4.28 15.09 16.67
N ASN A 108 -3.15 14.86 17.35
CA ASN A 108 -3.05 13.98 18.52
C ASN A 108 -3.56 12.54 18.31
N LEU A 109 -3.68 12.07 17.07
CA LEU A 109 -3.83 10.64 16.76
C LEU A 109 -2.58 9.83 17.18
N VAL A 110 -1.56 10.52 17.70
CA VAL A 110 -0.24 10.02 18.13
C VAL A 110 -0.16 9.77 19.63
N TYR A 111 -1.18 10.16 20.39
CA TYR A 111 -1.29 9.79 21.80
C TYR A 111 -2.64 9.15 21.99
N ALA A 112 -2.69 7.82 21.84
CA ALA A 112 -3.84 7.06 22.28
C ALA A 112 -4.12 7.46 23.74
N GLU A 113 -5.20 8.20 23.97
CA GLU A 113 -5.79 8.25 25.29
C GLU A 113 -6.13 6.79 25.67
N SER A 114 -6.04 6.46 26.96
CA SER A 114 -6.30 5.10 27.46
C SER A 114 -7.59 4.51 26.84
N GLY A 115 -7.47 3.61 25.87
CA GLY A 115 -8.61 2.96 25.20
C GLY A 115 -8.80 3.25 23.71
N GLU A 116 -7.88 3.96 23.05
CA GLU A 116 -7.90 4.20 21.58
C GLU A 116 -6.85 3.37 20.83
N ALA A 117 -7.20 2.85 19.64
CA ALA A 117 -6.30 2.14 18.74
C ALA A 117 -6.01 2.94 17.47
N LEU A 118 -4.76 2.89 16.99
CA LEU A 118 -4.34 3.43 15.70
C LEU A 118 -3.98 2.29 14.74
N VAL A 119 -4.76 2.16 13.68
CA VAL A 119 -4.56 1.22 12.58
C VAL A 119 -3.98 1.97 11.38
N VAL A 120 -2.90 1.44 10.82
CA VAL A 120 -2.36 1.92 9.53
C VAL A 120 -2.50 0.80 8.50
N ASN A 121 -3.41 1.00 7.55
CA ASN A 121 -3.62 0.09 6.45
C ASN A 121 -2.84 0.55 5.21
N CYS A 122 -1.86 -0.23 4.78
CA CYS A 122 -1.07 0.03 3.58
C CYS A 122 -1.47 -0.96 2.48
N HIS A 123 -2.42 -0.60 1.61
CA HIS A 123 -2.90 -1.45 0.53
C HIS A 123 -2.38 -0.96 -0.83
N MET A 124 -1.37 -1.64 -1.37
CA MET A 124 -0.83 -1.41 -2.72
C MET A 124 -0.32 0.01 -3.00
N MET A 125 0.09 0.76 -1.97
CA MET A 125 0.44 2.17 -2.12
C MET A 125 1.91 2.51 -1.87
N LEU A 126 2.59 1.78 -0.97
CA LEU A 126 3.94 2.17 -0.53
C LEU A 126 5.02 2.05 -1.62
N HIS A 127 4.78 1.29 -2.68
CA HIS A 127 5.72 1.19 -3.80
C HIS A 127 5.80 2.48 -4.63
N TYR A 128 4.83 3.39 -4.52
CA TYR A 128 4.88 4.70 -5.18
C TYR A 128 5.84 5.69 -4.50
N ILE A 129 6.23 5.44 -3.24
CA ILE A 129 7.24 6.25 -2.56
C ILE A 129 8.58 6.08 -3.29
N SER A 130 9.16 7.20 -3.73
CA SER A 130 10.42 7.20 -4.48
C SER A 130 11.59 6.67 -3.65
N GLU A 131 12.47 5.88 -4.27
CA GLU A 131 13.77 5.49 -3.70
C GLU A 131 14.85 6.53 -4.01
N GLU A 132 14.59 7.46 -4.93
CA GLU A 132 15.54 8.49 -5.32
C GLU A 132 15.58 9.56 -4.25
N ALA A 133 16.75 9.76 -3.63
CA ALA A 133 16.95 10.82 -2.66
C ALA A 133 16.58 12.16 -3.31
N LEU A 134 15.69 12.93 -2.66
CA LEU A 134 15.39 14.28 -3.06
C LEU A 134 16.68 15.11 -2.93
N THR A 135 17.41 15.24 -4.02
CA THR A 135 18.36 16.33 -4.18
C THR A 135 17.53 17.58 -4.43
N LEU A 136 17.03 18.19 -3.35
CA LEU A 136 16.47 19.53 -3.45
C LEU A 136 17.57 20.42 -4.04
N PRO A 137 17.31 21.19 -5.12
CA PRO A 137 18.29 22.15 -5.61
C PRO A 137 18.59 23.09 -4.45
N ALA A 138 19.87 23.20 -4.08
CA ALA A 138 20.32 24.12 -3.05
C ALA A 138 19.79 25.52 -3.37
N ILE A 139 18.77 25.96 -2.64
CA ILE A 139 18.34 27.35 -2.67
C ILE A 139 19.49 28.10 -2.03
N ASN A 140 20.33 28.73 -2.86
CA ASN A 140 21.31 29.70 -2.40
C ASN A 140 20.56 30.71 -1.51
N PRO A 141 20.87 30.81 -0.21
CA PRO A 141 20.26 31.84 0.61
C PRO A 141 20.88 33.17 0.21
N ASN A 142 20.25 33.87 -0.74
CA ASN A 142 20.48 35.30 -0.89
C ASN A 142 19.95 35.97 0.38
N PRO A 143 20.76 36.74 1.13
CA PRO A 143 20.38 37.27 2.44
C PRO A 143 19.46 38.51 2.36
N SER A 144 18.59 38.61 1.36
CA SER A 144 17.82 39.84 1.13
C SER A 144 16.44 39.59 0.50
N SER A 145 15.58 38.88 1.22
CA SER A 145 14.12 39.02 1.05
C SER A 145 13.42 38.35 2.22
N SER A 146 12.91 39.17 3.13
CA SER A 146 11.95 38.80 4.17
C SER A 146 10.65 38.34 3.51
N GLY A 147 10.46 37.02 3.42
CA GLY A 147 9.24 36.37 2.99
C GLY A 147 9.20 34.96 3.55
N SER A 148 8.37 34.74 4.58
CA SER A 148 8.21 33.47 5.28
C SER A 148 7.80 32.36 4.31
N THR A 149 8.74 31.50 3.93
CA THR A 149 8.46 30.21 3.31
C THR A 149 9.15 29.18 4.19
N SER A 150 8.35 28.47 5.00
CA SER A 150 8.83 27.34 5.78
C SER A 150 9.17 26.21 4.82
N SER A 151 10.43 26.15 4.41
CA SER A 151 10.99 25.06 3.64
C SER A 151 11.75 24.19 4.62
N TYR A 152 11.10 23.15 5.12
CA TYR A 152 11.79 22.07 5.81
C TYR A 152 12.55 21.28 4.75
N ALA A 153 13.76 21.71 4.44
CA ALA A 153 14.74 20.87 3.78
C ALA A 153 14.94 19.65 4.69
N PHE A 154 14.54 18.48 4.21
CA PHE A 154 14.92 17.21 4.81
C PHE A 154 16.44 17.23 5.03
N ASP A 155 16.86 17.10 6.28
CA ASP A 155 18.26 17.11 6.71
C ASP A 155 18.96 15.78 6.32
N VAL A 156 18.88 15.44 5.03
CA VAL A 156 19.44 14.24 4.39
C VAL A 156 20.94 14.43 4.08
N ALA A 157 21.51 15.60 4.38
CA ALA A 157 22.89 15.92 4.05
C ALA A 157 23.92 15.54 5.14
N SER A 158 23.51 15.07 6.32
CA SER A 158 24.41 14.99 7.49
C SER A 158 24.70 13.58 8.03
N SER A 159 24.17 12.51 7.40
CA SER A 159 24.57 11.13 7.75
C SER A 159 25.01 10.36 6.51
N SER A 160 26.14 9.68 6.61
CA SER A 160 26.84 8.95 5.55
C SER A 160 26.12 7.68 5.06
N SER A 161 24.79 7.62 5.17
CA SER A 161 23.94 6.59 4.58
C SER A 161 22.70 7.27 3.99
N SER A 162 22.59 7.32 2.66
CA SER A 162 21.38 7.79 1.99
C SER A 162 20.23 6.82 2.31
N SER A 163 19.45 7.08 3.36
CA SER A 163 18.26 6.29 3.67
C SER A 163 17.18 6.59 2.64
N SER A 164 16.57 5.55 2.06
CA SER A 164 15.48 5.75 1.10
C SER A 164 14.24 6.35 1.77
N LEU A 165 13.41 7.09 1.03
CA LEU A 165 12.19 7.71 1.57
C LEU A 165 11.23 6.67 2.15
N ARG A 166 11.21 5.45 1.61
CA ARG A 166 10.44 4.32 2.19
C ARG A 166 10.90 4.00 3.60
N THR A 167 12.21 3.95 3.84
CA THR A 167 12.77 3.72 5.17
C THR A 167 12.51 4.89 6.11
N VAL A 168 12.60 6.13 5.62
CA VAL A 168 12.24 7.32 6.41
C VAL A 168 10.77 7.25 6.81
N PHE A 169 9.87 7.03 5.86
CA PHE A 169 8.44 6.88 6.09
C PHE A 169 8.14 5.83 7.16
N LEU A 170 8.73 4.63 7.08
CA LEU A 170 8.49 3.57 8.07
C LEU A 170 8.99 3.95 9.48
N LYS A 171 10.11 4.68 9.60
CA LYS A 171 10.58 5.17 10.89
C LYS A 171 9.64 6.22 11.47
N GLU A 172 9.21 7.17 10.64
CA GLU A 172 8.25 8.18 11.05
C GLU A 172 6.90 7.58 11.45
N LEU A 173 6.47 6.54 10.73
CA LEU A 173 5.28 5.75 11.02
C LEU A 173 5.38 5.02 12.36
N GLY A 174 6.54 4.41 12.66
CA GLY A 174 6.80 3.81 13.96
C GLY A 174 6.76 4.83 15.11
N GLY A 175 7.18 6.07 14.85
CA GLY A 175 7.07 7.17 15.81
C GLY A 175 5.63 7.64 16.11
N LEU A 176 4.63 7.15 15.37
CA LEU A 176 3.20 7.35 15.71
C LEU A 176 2.67 6.32 16.71
N ASP A 177 3.47 5.30 17.05
CA ASP A 177 3.10 4.18 17.92
C ASP A 177 1.77 3.48 17.52
N PRO A 178 1.62 3.05 16.25
CA PRO A 178 0.38 2.42 15.80
C PRO A 178 0.12 1.09 16.51
N THR A 179 -1.14 0.82 16.85
CA THR A 179 -1.59 -0.47 17.39
C THR A 179 -1.30 -1.61 16.40
N ILE A 180 -1.52 -1.37 15.11
CA ILE A 180 -1.17 -2.31 14.04
C ILE A 180 -0.90 -1.58 12.73
N VAL A 181 0.10 -2.07 11.99
CA VAL A 181 0.33 -1.73 10.59
C VAL A 181 0.12 -2.98 9.75
N VAL A 182 -0.79 -2.92 8.78
CA VAL A 182 -0.98 -4.01 7.82
C VAL A 182 -0.44 -3.56 6.47
N LEU A 183 0.38 -4.40 5.84
CA LEU A 183 0.94 -4.15 4.53
C LEU A 183 0.52 -5.24 3.56
N VAL A 184 -0.22 -4.83 2.53
CA VAL A 184 -0.62 -5.64 1.39
C VAL A 184 0.05 -5.10 0.13
N ASN A 185 0.80 -5.93 -0.59
CA ASN A 185 1.41 -5.52 -1.85
C ASN A 185 1.61 -6.71 -2.81
N GLU A 186 1.88 -6.41 -4.07
CA GLU A 186 2.26 -7.42 -5.06
C GLU A 186 3.68 -7.96 -4.81
N ASP A 187 3.87 -9.27 -5.00
CA ASP A 187 5.15 -9.95 -4.71
C ASP A 187 6.05 -10.02 -5.95
N VAL A 188 6.60 -8.87 -6.37
CA VAL A 188 7.49 -8.79 -7.54
C VAL A 188 8.57 -7.72 -7.36
N ASP A 189 9.78 -7.98 -7.87
CA ASP A 189 10.86 -6.99 -7.88
C ASP A 189 10.92 -6.21 -9.19
N LEU A 190 10.39 -4.98 -9.18
CA LEU A 190 10.46 -4.04 -10.30
C LEU A 190 11.38 -2.85 -10.01
N THR A 191 12.23 -2.95 -8.98
CA THR A 191 13.08 -1.82 -8.54
C THR A 191 14.36 -1.65 -9.35
N SER A 192 14.88 -2.72 -9.97
CA SER A 192 16.20 -2.74 -10.62
C SER A 192 16.39 -1.58 -11.59
N ASN A 193 17.57 -0.95 -11.61
CA ASN A 193 17.92 0.05 -12.63
C ASN A 193 18.47 -0.58 -13.92
N ASN A 194 18.62 -1.92 -13.95
CA ASN A 194 19.01 -2.64 -15.16
C ASN A 194 17.78 -3.07 -15.94
N LEU A 195 17.63 -2.58 -17.17
CA LEU A 195 16.48 -2.85 -18.04
C LEU A 195 16.25 -4.35 -18.29
N VAL A 196 17.31 -5.13 -18.52
CA VAL A 196 17.20 -6.58 -18.78
C VAL A 196 16.67 -7.31 -17.54
N CYS A 197 17.16 -6.92 -16.35
CA CYS A 197 16.64 -7.47 -15.09
C CYS A 197 15.17 -7.12 -14.88
N ARG A 198 14.77 -5.86 -15.13
CA ARG A 198 13.36 -5.45 -15.03
C ARG A 198 12.47 -6.18 -16.02
N LEU A 199 12.87 -6.24 -17.29
CA LEU A 199 12.11 -6.92 -18.34
C LEU A 199 11.86 -8.38 -18.00
N ARG A 200 12.89 -9.10 -17.52
CA ARG A 200 12.76 -10.48 -17.07
C ARG A 200 11.81 -10.62 -15.89
N SER A 201 11.91 -9.74 -14.88
CA SER A 201 11.03 -9.74 -13.72
C SER A 201 9.57 -9.47 -14.11
N ALA A 202 9.35 -8.44 -14.92
CA ALA A 202 8.05 -8.08 -15.47
C ALA A 202 7.44 -9.23 -16.28
N PHE A 203 8.22 -9.88 -17.16
CA PHE A 203 7.76 -11.02 -17.94
C PHE A 203 7.34 -12.21 -17.05
N ASN A 204 8.10 -12.49 -16.00
CA ASN A 204 7.81 -13.60 -15.07
C ASN A 204 6.59 -13.37 -14.18
N TYR A 205 6.14 -12.12 -14.03
CA TYR A 205 5.03 -11.74 -13.15
C TYR A 205 3.77 -11.29 -13.91
N LEU A 206 3.91 -10.41 -14.90
CA LEU A 206 2.78 -9.73 -15.54
C LEU A 206 1.97 -10.63 -16.48
N TRP A 207 2.37 -11.89 -16.69
CA TRP A 207 1.49 -12.87 -17.35
C TRP A 207 0.27 -13.23 -16.47
N ILE A 208 0.40 -13.15 -15.14
CA ILE A 208 -0.65 -13.49 -14.15
C ILE A 208 -1.93 -12.66 -14.35
N PRO A 209 -1.89 -11.32 -14.42
CA PRO A 209 -3.10 -10.53 -14.67
C PRO A 209 -3.71 -10.80 -16.05
N TYR A 210 -2.91 -11.08 -17.10
CA TYR A 210 -3.47 -11.48 -18.41
C TYR A 210 -4.15 -12.85 -18.37
N ASP A 211 -3.58 -13.84 -17.68
CA ASP A 211 -4.17 -15.17 -17.50
C ASP A 211 -5.47 -15.09 -16.68
N THR A 212 -5.51 -14.21 -15.68
CA THR A 212 -6.71 -13.88 -14.93
C THR A 212 -7.79 -13.33 -15.87
N VAL A 213 -7.48 -12.28 -16.63
CA VAL A 213 -8.43 -11.65 -17.56
C VAL A 213 -8.91 -12.62 -18.65
N ASP A 214 -8.04 -13.47 -19.19
CA ASP A 214 -8.42 -14.46 -20.23
C ASP A 214 -9.37 -15.53 -19.68
N THR A 215 -9.28 -15.84 -18.39
CA THR A 215 -10.18 -16.80 -17.70
C THR A 215 -11.59 -16.23 -17.50
N PHE A 216 -11.71 -14.95 -17.16
CA PHE A 216 -12.98 -14.37 -16.71
C PHE A 216 -13.69 -13.50 -17.74
N LEU A 217 -12.97 -12.93 -18.71
CA LEU A 217 -13.52 -11.92 -19.59
C LEU A 217 -13.52 -12.34 -21.06
N PRO A 218 -14.68 -12.29 -21.74
CA PRO A 218 -14.77 -12.57 -23.16
C PRO A 218 -13.83 -11.68 -23.97
N ARG A 219 -13.20 -12.27 -24.99
CA ARG A 219 -12.37 -11.54 -25.96
C ARG A 219 -13.19 -10.44 -26.63
N GLY A 220 -12.63 -9.23 -26.69
CA GLY A 220 -13.27 -8.06 -27.27
C GLY A 220 -14.25 -7.32 -26.36
N SER A 221 -14.52 -7.80 -25.14
CA SER A 221 -15.34 -7.05 -24.16
C SER A 221 -14.65 -5.75 -23.73
N LYS A 222 -15.44 -4.71 -23.42
CA LYS A 222 -14.90 -3.41 -22.96
C LYS A 222 -14.19 -3.54 -21.62
N GLN A 223 -14.74 -4.33 -20.71
CA GLN A 223 -14.14 -4.63 -19.41
C GLN A 223 -12.72 -5.17 -19.58
N ARG A 224 -12.54 -6.16 -20.46
CA ARG A 224 -11.22 -6.71 -20.77
C ARG A 224 -10.25 -5.64 -21.28
N GLN A 225 -10.71 -4.77 -22.17
CA GLN A 225 -9.86 -3.68 -22.70
C GLN A 225 -9.39 -2.74 -21.60
N TRP A 226 -10.25 -2.39 -20.64
CA TRP A 226 -9.87 -1.52 -19.51
C TRP A 226 -8.86 -2.19 -18.58
N TYR A 227 -9.02 -3.48 -18.28
CA TYR A 227 -8.02 -4.24 -17.50
C TYR A 227 -6.68 -4.35 -18.20
N GLU A 228 -6.70 -4.76 -19.46
CA GLU A 228 -5.47 -4.90 -20.24
C GLU A 228 -4.78 -3.54 -20.43
N ALA A 229 -5.53 -2.43 -20.52
CA ALA A 229 -4.96 -1.09 -20.58
C ALA A 229 -4.21 -0.70 -19.29
N ASP A 230 -4.74 -1.07 -18.11
CA ASP A 230 -4.08 -0.83 -16.83
C ASP A 230 -2.76 -1.61 -16.70
N VAL A 231 -2.79 -2.90 -17.06
CA VAL A 231 -1.60 -3.75 -17.11
C VAL A 231 -0.59 -3.23 -18.12
N CYS A 232 -1.04 -2.79 -19.30
CA CYS A 232 -0.18 -2.17 -20.33
C CYS A 232 0.48 -0.90 -19.82
N TRP A 233 -0.24 -0.03 -19.12
CA TRP A 233 0.31 1.19 -18.53
C TRP A 233 1.42 0.85 -17.51
N LYS A 234 1.19 -0.15 -16.66
CA LYS A 234 2.20 -0.65 -15.72
C LYS A 234 3.44 -1.17 -16.43
N ILE A 235 3.27 -1.97 -17.49
CA ILE A 235 4.38 -2.44 -18.35
C ILE A 235 5.16 -1.25 -18.92
N GLU A 236 4.46 -0.28 -19.49
CA GLU A 236 5.07 0.92 -20.05
C GLU A 236 5.88 1.67 -18.98
N ASN A 237 5.31 1.89 -17.79
CA ASN A 237 5.99 2.58 -16.69
C ASN A 237 7.28 1.87 -16.27
N VAL A 238 7.23 0.54 -16.14
CA VAL A 238 8.37 -0.29 -15.70
C VAL A 238 9.49 -0.33 -16.75
N ILE A 239 9.15 -0.35 -18.04
CA ILE A 239 10.10 -0.58 -19.13
C ILE A 239 10.61 0.72 -19.76
N ALA A 240 9.72 1.67 -20.04
CA ALA A 240 10.01 2.85 -20.85
C ALA A 240 10.49 4.06 -20.02
N TYR A 241 10.17 4.12 -18.72
CA TYR A 241 10.49 5.27 -17.88
C TYR A 241 11.65 4.97 -16.90
N GLU A 242 12.28 6.04 -16.43
CA GLU A 242 13.30 6.02 -15.38
C GLU A 242 13.22 7.28 -14.51
N GLY A 243 14.04 7.34 -13.47
CA GLY A 243 14.05 8.48 -12.56
C GLY A 243 12.73 8.56 -11.79
N PHE A 244 12.35 9.79 -11.45
CA PHE A 244 11.06 10.14 -10.87
C PHE A 244 9.86 9.76 -11.74
N GLN A 245 10.01 9.57 -13.06
CA GLN A 245 8.89 9.20 -13.95
C GLN A 245 8.48 7.71 -13.82
N ARG A 246 9.40 6.85 -13.36
CA ARG A 246 9.11 5.44 -13.10
C ARG A 246 8.65 5.24 -11.66
N VAL A 247 7.36 5.00 -11.50
CA VAL A 247 6.66 4.92 -10.21
C VAL A 247 6.27 3.50 -9.82
N GLU A 248 6.11 2.59 -10.79
CA GLU A 248 5.81 1.16 -10.60
C GLU A 248 7.06 0.39 -10.14
N ARG A 249 7.51 0.69 -8.91
CA ARG A 249 8.73 0.17 -8.30
C ARG A 249 8.42 -0.78 -7.15
N LEU A 250 7.70 -1.85 -7.47
CA LEU A 250 7.35 -2.92 -6.55
C LEU A 250 8.58 -3.60 -5.96
N GLU A 251 8.46 -3.98 -4.70
CA GLU A 251 9.45 -4.76 -3.98
C GLU A 251 8.84 -6.11 -3.59
N PRO A 252 9.62 -7.20 -3.62
CA PRO A 252 9.16 -8.49 -3.15
C PRO A 252 8.95 -8.45 -1.63
N LYS A 253 8.11 -9.35 -1.13
CA LYS A 253 7.74 -9.47 0.29
C LYS A 253 8.97 -9.43 1.22
N CYS A 254 10.02 -10.18 0.89
CA CYS A 254 11.22 -10.28 1.72
C CYS A 254 11.92 -8.94 1.97
N ARG A 255 11.86 -8.01 1.00
CA ARG A 255 12.47 -6.67 1.14
C ARG A 255 11.61 -5.78 2.05
N TRP A 256 10.29 -5.82 1.91
CA TRP A 256 9.37 -5.14 2.82
C TRP A 256 9.51 -5.64 4.26
N VAL A 257 9.54 -6.96 4.46
CA VAL A 257 9.79 -7.59 5.77
C VAL A 257 11.09 -7.07 6.40
N GLN A 258 12.18 -7.00 5.62
CA GLN A 258 13.44 -6.46 6.11
C GLN A 258 13.34 -4.97 6.48
N ARG A 259 12.64 -4.17 5.68
CA ARG A 259 12.42 -2.74 5.96
C ARG A 259 11.62 -2.52 7.24
N MET A 260 10.55 -3.29 7.46
CA MET A 260 9.73 -3.21 8.67
C MET A 260 10.56 -3.55 9.92
N ARG A 261 11.32 -4.65 9.89
CA ARG A 261 12.22 -5.04 11.00
C ARG A 261 13.29 -3.98 11.27
N ASN A 262 13.88 -3.39 10.22
CA ASN A 262 14.86 -2.30 10.35
C ASN A 262 14.26 -1.00 10.89
N ALA A 263 12.94 -0.84 10.81
CA ALA A 263 12.19 0.27 11.38
C ALA A 263 11.61 -0.06 12.77
N ASN A 264 12.12 -1.11 13.44
CA ASN A 264 11.70 -1.57 14.76
C ASN A 264 10.23 -2.01 14.82
N PHE A 265 9.73 -2.65 13.77
CA PHE A 265 8.48 -3.40 13.83
C PHE A 265 8.73 -4.89 14.05
N ARG A 266 7.86 -5.53 14.83
CA ARG A 266 7.75 -6.99 14.97
C ARG A 266 6.58 -7.50 14.14
N SER A 267 6.76 -8.66 13.49
CA SER A 267 5.70 -9.27 12.69
C SER A 267 4.64 -9.89 13.58
N VAL A 268 3.41 -9.94 13.07
CA VAL A 268 2.25 -10.57 13.71
C VAL A 268 1.72 -11.64 12.79
N SER A 269 1.59 -12.86 13.29
CA SER A 269 1.04 -13.99 12.53
C SER A 269 -0.47 -13.86 12.37
N PHE A 270 -0.99 -14.23 11.20
CA PHE A 270 -2.43 -14.37 10.98
C PHE A 270 -2.96 -15.65 11.68
N GLY A 271 -4.03 -15.50 12.46
CA GLY A 271 -4.71 -16.61 13.13
C GLY A 271 -5.38 -17.61 12.17
N GLU A 272 -5.84 -18.74 12.72
CA GLU A 272 -6.57 -19.75 11.91
C GLU A 272 -7.89 -19.21 11.35
N ASP A 273 -8.57 -18.36 12.10
CA ASP A 273 -9.83 -17.75 11.69
C ASP A 273 -9.60 -16.83 10.49
N ALA A 274 -8.60 -15.95 10.56
CA ALA A 274 -8.17 -15.11 9.44
C ALA A 274 -7.85 -15.94 8.18
N VAL A 275 -7.08 -17.02 8.33
CA VAL A 275 -6.72 -17.92 7.23
C VAL A 275 -7.95 -18.62 6.65
N SER A 276 -8.91 -18.99 7.50
CA SER A 276 -10.15 -19.65 7.10
C SER A 276 -11.08 -18.70 6.34
N GLU A 277 -11.19 -17.44 6.77
CA GLU A 277 -11.93 -16.40 6.05
C GLU A 277 -11.34 -16.14 4.66
N VAL A 278 -10.02 -16.03 4.56
CA VAL A 278 -9.36 -15.86 3.26
C VAL A 278 -9.62 -17.07 2.35
N LYS A 279 -9.55 -18.29 2.87
CA LYS A 279 -9.88 -19.50 2.08
C LYS A 279 -11.34 -19.50 1.61
N ALA A 280 -12.29 -19.18 2.48
CA ALA A 280 -13.70 -19.11 2.13
C ALA A 280 -13.96 -18.07 1.03
N MET A 281 -13.29 -16.92 1.09
CA MET A 281 -13.36 -15.91 0.02
C MET A 281 -12.77 -16.44 -1.30
N LEU A 282 -11.67 -17.20 -1.26
CA LEU A 282 -11.09 -17.79 -2.47
C LEU A 282 -11.97 -18.87 -3.10
N ASP A 283 -12.76 -19.60 -2.32
CA ASP A 283 -13.70 -20.61 -2.82
C ASP A 283 -14.81 -20.01 -3.71
N GLU A 284 -15.05 -18.70 -3.62
CA GLU A 284 -15.97 -17.96 -4.51
C GLU A 284 -15.38 -17.69 -5.91
N HIS A 285 -14.08 -17.91 -6.09
CA HIS A 285 -13.35 -17.57 -7.31
C HIS A 285 -12.98 -18.82 -8.13
N ALA A 286 -12.56 -18.63 -9.39
CA ALA A 286 -12.23 -19.76 -10.26
C ALA A 286 -11.04 -20.58 -9.76
N ALA A 287 -11.00 -21.84 -10.21
CA ALA A 287 -9.91 -22.75 -9.92
C ALA A 287 -8.54 -22.18 -10.33
N GLY A 288 -7.53 -22.44 -9.52
CA GLY A 288 -6.15 -22.01 -9.76
C GLY A 288 -5.68 -20.94 -8.78
N TRP A 289 -6.59 -20.17 -8.17
CA TRP A 289 -6.27 -19.35 -7.02
C TRP A 289 -5.99 -20.22 -5.80
N GLY A 290 -5.04 -19.79 -4.97
CA GLY A 290 -4.68 -20.51 -3.76
C GLY A 290 -4.05 -19.61 -2.71
N LEU A 291 -4.02 -20.10 -1.47
CA LEU A 291 -3.41 -19.43 -0.33
C LEU A 291 -2.17 -20.18 0.11
N LYS A 292 -1.03 -19.50 0.14
CA LYS A 292 0.18 -19.99 0.80
C LYS A 292 0.29 -19.30 2.15
N ARG A 293 0.31 -20.07 3.23
CA ARG A 293 0.58 -19.59 4.58
C ARG A 293 2.05 -19.82 4.91
N GLU A 294 2.71 -18.78 5.40
CA GLU A 294 4.03 -18.86 6.02
C GLU A 294 3.90 -18.54 7.52
N GLU A 295 4.99 -18.59 8.30
CA GLU A 295 4.92 -18.48 9.76
C GLU A 295 4.25 -17.18 10.24
N GLU A 296 4.53 -16.05 9.59
CA GLU A 296 4.08 -14.72 10.00
C GLU A 296 3.25 -14.00 8.93
N ASP A 297 3.00 -14.63 7.78
CA ASP A 297 2.38 -13.97 6.63
C ASP A 297 1.56 -14.90 5.75
N VAL A 298 0.74 -14.28 4.89
CA VAL A 298 -0.11 -14.98 3.93
C VAL A 298 0.13 -14.44 2.53
N VAL A 299 0.08 -15.33 1.54
CA VAL A 299 0.35 -15.01 0.13
C VAL A 299 -0.73 -15.62 -0.76
N LEU A 300 -1.39 -14.76 -1.55
CA LEU A 300 -2.24 -15.14 -2.65
C LEU A 300 -1.39 -15.70 -3.78
N THR A 301 -1.81 -16.82 -4.35
CA THR A 301 -1.13 -17.49 -5.45
C THR A 301 -2.08 -17.77 -6.61
N LEU A 302 -1.57 -17.75 -7.85
CA LEU A 302 -2.24 -18.26 -9.03
C LEU A 302 -1.40 -19.37 -9.65
N LYS A 303 -1.96 -20.57 -9.76
CA LYS A 303 -1.26 -21.78 -10.28
C LYS A 303 0.08 -22.03 -9.56
N GLY A 304 0.13 -21.70 -8.25
CA GLY A 304 1.32 -21.83 -7.40
C GLY A 304 2.33 -20.68 -7.48
N HIS A 305 2.10 -19.66 -8.32
CA HIS A 305 2.94 -18.46 -8.39
C HIS A 305 2.44 -17.40 -7.41
N ASN A 306 3.34 -16.77 -6.65
CA ASN A 306 2.99 -15.67 -5.74
C ASN A 306 2.45 -14.46 -6.51
N VAL A 307 1.38 -13.86 -5.99
CA VAL A 307 0.70 -12.72 -6.61
C VAL A 307 0.71 -11.52 -5.68
N VAL A 308 0.03 -11.64 -4.55
CA VAL A 308 -0.13 -10.60 -3.52
C VAL A 308 0.23 -11.19 -2.17
N PHE A 309 0.97 -10.47 -1.35
CA PHE A 309 1.22 -10.85 0.04
C PHE A 309 0.49 -9.89 0.99
N ALA A 310 0.17 -10.39 2.18
CA ALA A 310 -0.28 -9.57 3.31
C ALA A 310 0.59 -9.90 4.53
N THR A 311 1.03 -8.86 5.24
CA THR A 311 1.85 -8.93 6.46
C THR A 311 1.28 -7.97 7.50
N ALA A 312 1.28 -8.35 8.77
CA ALA A 312 0.82 -7.53 9.89
C ALA A 312 1.97 -7.25 10.86
N TRP A 313 1.98 -6.05 11.44
CA TRP A 313 3.13 -5.54 12.20
C TRP A 313 2.70 -4.70 13.40
N MET A 314 3.45 -4.81 14.49
CA MET A 314 3.34 -3.94 15.66
C MET A 314 4.69 -3.26 15.93
N PRO A 315 4.72 -2.07 16.54
CA PRO A 315 5.92 -1.51 17.14
C PRO A 315 6.57 -2.54 18.09
N ALA A 316 7.91 -2.62 18.07
CA ALA A 316 8.70 -3.56 18.87
C ALA A 316 9.13 -2.97 20.22
#